data_AF-A0A9E4L493-F1
#
_entry.id   AF-A0A9E4L493-F1
#
_cell.length_a   1.000
_cell.length_b   1.000
_cell.length_c   1.000
_cell.angle_alpha   90.00
_cell.angle_beta   90.00
_cell.angle_gamma   90.00
#
_symmetry.space_group_name_H-M   'P 1'
#
loop_
_entity.id
_entity.type
_entity.pdbx_description
1 polymer ?
#
loop_
_entity_poly.entity_id
_entity_poly.type
_entity_poly.pdbx_seq_one_letter_code
_entity_poly.pdbx_strand_id
1 'polypeptide(L)'
;MSSRVVQVGCAACVGLGLMLLSGLACQPAEPRIYTVRGVVKQLLAEKNRVEIEHEEIPGFMPAMTMEFEVREPGLLRGLRPEEPIRFRLEHRADSLYLIAVERLAGEDPPDVSSEPEESPAVAAPERSDAAQPDPESVAFIPFPAPDFLLTDQDAQPFGLSSLRGKAILLDFIFTQCPGPCPMLSTKFSHVQRRLGERLGTQVMLVSVTIDPRRDTPEVLKAYAERYR
;
A
#
# COMPACT_ATOMS: atom_id res chain seq x y z
N MET A 1 12.69 -25.14 -4.79
CA MET A 1 12.50 -24.86 -3.34
C MET A 1 13.46 -23.74 -2.88
N SER A 2 13.31 -22.48 -3.33
CA SER A 2 14.19 -21.41 -2.83
C SER A 2 13.63 -19.99 -2.89
N SER A 3 12.34 -19.85 -2.58
CA SER A 3 11.82 -18.59 -2.04
C SER A 3 11.53 -18.81 -0.57
N ARG A 4 12.04 -17.93 0.30
CA ARG A 4 11.73 -17.95 1.73
C ARG A 4 10.86 -16.75 2.06
N VAL A 5 9.83 -17.00 2.86
CA VAL A 5 8.99 -15.96 3.44
C VAL A 5 9.29 -15.91 4.92
N VAL A 6 9.71 -14.75 5.42
CA VAL A 6 10.32 -14.63 6.75
C VAL A 6 9.61 -13.59 7.60
N GLN A 7 9.51 -13.87 8.90
CA GLN A 7 8.83 -13.06 9.89
C GLN A 7 9.73 -12.77 11.10
N VAL A 8 9.49 -11.63 11.74
CA VAL A 8 9.98 -11.33 13.09
C VAL A 8 9.25 -12.23 14.10
N GLY A 9 9.94 -13.24 14.63
CA GLY A 9 9.36 -14.18 15.59
C GLY A 9 9.00 -13.49 16.92
N CYS A 10 7.74 -13.64 17.34
CA CYS A 10 7.31 -13.41 18.72
C CYS A 10 7.07 -14.78 19.35
N ALA A 11 7.80 -15.10 20.42
CA ALA A 11 7.68 -16.36 21.14
C ALA A 11 6.58 -16.26 22.20
N ALA A 12 5.49 -17.03 22.05
CA ALA A 12 4.53 -17.44 23.10
C ALA A 12 3.36 -18.19 22.43
N CYS A 13 2.59 -19.10 23.02
CA CYS A 13 2.66 -20.03 24.14
C CYS A 13 1.43 -20.95 23.95
N VAL A 14 1.57 -22.22 24.30
CA VAL A 14 0.54 -23.27 24.17
C VAL A 14 -0.68 -22.98 25.09
N GLY A 15 -1.89 -23.24 24.60
CA GLY A 15 -3.11 -23.23 25.42
C GLY A 15 -4.28 -24.00 24.78
N LEU A 16 -4.54 -25.21 25.29
CA LEU A 16 -5.74 -26.04 25.04
C LEU A 16 -7.04 -25.32 25.45
N GLY A 17 -8.14 -25.53 24.72
CA GLY A 17 -9.48 -25.08 25.15
C GLY A 17 -10.66 -25.51 24.27
N LEU A 18 -11.18 -26.71 24.56
CA LEU A 18 -12.53 -27.27 24.42
C LEU A 18 -13.66 -26.61 23.55
N MET A 19 -14.31 -27.50 22.76
CA MET A 19 -15.63 -27.47 22.09
C MET A 19 -16.66 -26.41 22.51
N LEU A 20 -17.36 -25.86 21.50
CA LEU A 20 -18.82 -25.70 21.45
C LEU A 20 -19.28 -25.56 19.98
N LEU A 21 -20.05 -26.55 19.48
CA LEU A 21 -20.75 -26.45 18.20
C LEU A 21 -21.95 -25.52 18.36
N SER A 22 -21.91 -24.37 17.71
CA SER A 22 -23.06 -23.49 17.49
C SER A 22 -23.05 -23.08 16.02
N GLY A 23 -24.17 -23.30 15.32
CA GLY A 23 -24.28 -23.07 13.89
C GLY A 23 -23.99 -21.61 13.53
N LEU A 24 -22.96 -21.40 12.69
CA LEU A 24 -22.69 -20.09 12.11
C LEU A 24 -23.63 -19.88 10.92
N ALA A 25 -24.71 -19.14 11.18
CA ALA A 25 -25.27 -18.30 10.14
C ALA A 25 -24.16 -17.34 9.66
N CYS A 26 -23.87 -17.37 8.36
CA CYS A 26 -22.89 -16.50 7.73
C CYS A 26 -23.42 -15.07 7.76
N GLN A 27 -23.08 -14.31 8.82
CA GLN A 27 -23.35 -12.87 8.85
C GLN A 27 -22.32 -12.17 7.97
N PRO A 28 -22.74 -11.37 6.98
CA PRO A 28 -21.81 -10.56 6.21
C PRO A 28 -21.14 -9.56 7.14
N ALA A 29 -19.81 -9.52 7.11
CA ALA A 29 -19.03 -8.55 7.90
C ALA A 29 -19.49 -7.12 7.54
N GLU A 30 -19.86 -6.34 8.55
CA GLU A 30 -20.33 -4.98 8.35
C GLU A 30 -19.22 -4.08 7.76
N PRO A 31 -19.56 -3.21 6.78
CA PRO A 31 -18.59 -2.27 6.21
C PRO A 31 -18.11 -1.28 7.28
N ARG A 32 -16.79 -1.10 7.37
CA ARG A 32 -16.22 -0.02 8.21
C ARG A 32 -16.22 1.27 7.42
N ILE A 33 -16.76 2.32 8.02
CA ILE A 33 -16.79 3.64 7.39
C ILE A 33 -15.85 4.59 8.12
N TYR A 34 -14.92 5.18 7.37
CA TYR A 34 -14.00 6.18 7.89
C TYR A 34 -14.37 7.55 7.34
N THR A 35 -14.31 8.58 8.18
CA THR A 35 -14.44 9.98 7.74
C THR A 35 -13.09 10.64 7.90
N VAL A 36 -12.54 11.16 6.81
CA VAL A 36 -11.15 11.58 6.71
C VAL A 36 -11.11 12.92 6.01
N ARG A 37 -10.11 13.75 6.33
CA ARG A 37 -9.81 14.98 5.59
C ARG A 37 -8.60 14.77 4.71
N GLY A 38 -8.55 15.51 3.62
CA GLY A 38 -7.41 15.48 2.72
C GLY A 38 -7.49 16.58 1.68
N VAL A 39 -6.51 16.56 0.78
CA VAL A 39 -6.39 17.48 -0.33
C VAL A 39 -6.36 16.66 -1.62
N VAL A 40 -7.22 17.02 -2.57
CA VAL A 40 -7.23 16.38 -3.90
C VAL A 40 -5.92 16.71 -4.60
N LYS A 41 -5.13 15.72 -4.99
CA LYS A 41 -3.91 15.92 -5.79
C LYS A 41 -4.17 15.79 -7.28
N GLN A 42 -4.92 14.75 -7.66
CA GLN A 42 -5.22 14.50 -9.07
C GLN A 42 -6.57 13.82 -9.26
N LEU A 43 -7.32 14.27 -10.26
CA LEU A 43 -8.56 13.60 -10.69
C LEU A 43 -8.24 12.64 -11.84
N LEU A 44 -8.53 11.36 -11.64
CA LEU A 44 -8.41 10.32 -12.65
C LEU A 44 -9.82 9.85 -13.04
N ALA A 45 -10.66 10.81 -13.46
CA ALA A 45 -12.08 10.59 -13.71
C ALA A 45 -12.36 9.47 -14.73
N GLU A 46 -11.53 9.36 -15.78
CA GLU A 46 -11.59 8.27 -16.77
C GLU A 46 -11.39 6.87 -16.17
N LYS A 47 -10.77 6.78 -15.00
CA LYS A 47 -10.51 5.53 -14.26
C LYS A 47 -11.39 5.38 -13.02
N ASN A 48 -12.34 6.28 -12.79
CA ASN A 48 -13.13 6.35 -11.56
C ASN A 48 -12.26 6.40 -10.29
N ARG A 49 -11.13 7.12 -10.36
CA ARG A 49 -10.16 7.22 -9.27
C ARG A 49 -9.81 8.68 -8.98
N VAL A 50 -9.35 8.94 -7.77
CA VAL A 50 -8.83 10.24 -7.34
C VAL A 50 -7.62 10.04 -6.45
N GLU A 51 -6.55 10.77 -6.73
CA GLU A 51 -5.39 10.83 -5.88
C GLU A 51 -5.62 11.89 -4.80
N ILE A 52 -5.53 11.49 -3.54
CA ILE A 52 -5.77 12.36 -2.38
C ILE A 52 -4.58 12.22 -1.42
N GLU A 53 -4.03 13.35 -1.02
CA GLU A 53 -3.18 13.45 0.17
C GLU A 53 -4.11 13.51 1.39
N HIS A 54 -4.16 12.45 2.18
CA HIS A 54 -5.12 12.35 3.28
C HIS A 54 -4.42 12.36 4.64
N GLU A 55 -5.13 12.85 5.65
CA GLU A 55 -4.72 12.78 7.05
C GLU A 55 -4.78 11.33 7.56
N GLU A 56 -4.23 11.08 8.76
CA GLU A 56 -4.31 9.77 9.39
C GLU A 56 -5.76 9.25 9.43
N ILE A 57 -5.92 7.97 9.10
CA ILE A 57 -7.17 7.25 9.27
C ILE A 57 -7.01 6.40 10.54
N PRO A 58 -7.60 6.80 11.68
CA PRO A 58 -7.33 6.16 12.96
C PRO A 58 -7.59 4.66 12.93
N GLY A 59 -6.56 3.88 13.28
CA GLY A 59 -6.65 2.41 13.31
C GLY A 59 -6.74 1.73 11.94
N PHE A 60 -6.54 2.48 10.85
CA PHE A 60 -6.54 1.94 9.48
C PHE A 60 -5.21 2.20 8.76
N MET A 61 -4.75 3.45 8.67
CA MET A 61 -3.50 3.80 7.97
C MET A 61 -2.99 5.21 8.31
N PRO A 62 -1.66 5.44 8.27
CA PRO A 62 -1.08 6.76 8.51
C PRO A 62 -1.40 7.74 7.37
N ALA A 63 -1.18 9.04 7.60
CA ALA A 63 -1.30 10.07 6.58
C ALA A 63 -0.35 9.79 5.40
N MET A 64 -0.87 9.80 4.17
CA MET A 64 -0.10 9.60 2.95
C MET A 64 -0.85 10.12 1.72
N THR A 65 -0.20 10.09 0.55
CA THR A 65 -0.84 10.37 -0.75
C THR A 65 -1.08 9.08 -1.48
N MET A 66 -2.33 8.80 -1.86
CA MET A 66 -2.67 7.61 -2.62
C MET A 66 -3.93 7.79 -3.47
N GLU A 67 -4.13 6.86 -4.40
CA GLU A 67 -5.30 6.81 -5.27
C GLU A 67 -6.44 6.00 -4.63
N PHE A 68 -7.61 6.62 -4.54
CA PHE A 68 -8.84 6.00 -4.05
C PHE A 68 -9.79 5.70 -5.21
N GLU A 69 -10.41 4.52 -5.19
CA GLU A 69 -11.49 4.15 -6.10
C GLU A 69 -12.80 4.80 -5.64
N VAL A 70 -13.55 5.33 -6.60
CA VAL A 70 -14.79 6.06 -6.32
C VAL A 70 -15.97 5.18 -6.68
N ARG A 71 -16.87 4.96 -5.73
CA ARG A 71 -18.05 4.10 -5.96
C ARG A 71 -18.99 4.68 -7.02
N GLU A 72 -19.19 5.99 -7.00
CA GLU A 72 -20.03 6.70 -7.96
C GLU A 72 -19.21 7.78 -8.68
N PRO A 73 -19.04 7.70 -10.01
CA PRO A 73 -18.25 8.67 -10.77
C PRO A 73 -18.72 10.12 -10.57
N GLY A 74 -20.00 10.29 -10.25
CA GLY A 74 -20.61 11.58 -9.95
C GLY A 74 -20.00 12.32 -8.76
N LEU A 75 -19.35 11.62 -7.81
CA LEU A 75 -18.68 12.20 -6.65
C LEU A 75 -17.45 13.04 -7.01
N LEU A 76 -16.87 12.82 -8.20
CA LEU A 76 -15.72 13.59 -8.69
C LEU A 76 -16.12 14.90 -9.38
N ARG A 77 -17.43 15.10 -9.65
CA ARG A 77 -17.89 16.30 -10.36
C ARG A 77 -17.66 17.54 -9.52
N GLY A 78 -16.96 18.52 -10.10
CA GLY A 78 -16.73 19.82 -9.48
C GLY A 78 -15.59 19.88 -8.47
N LEU A 79 -14.92 18.75 -8.20
CA LEU A 79 -13.66 18.76 -7.45
C LEU A 79 -12.54 19.37 -8.29
N ARG A 80 -11.54 19.96 -7.62
CA ARG A 80 -10.34 20.52 -8.26
C ARG A 80 -9.07 20.00 -7.58
N PRO A 81 -7.93 19.90 -8.28
CA PRO A 81 -6.63 19.71 -7.63
C PRO A 81 -6.34 20.82 -6.61
N GLU A 82 -5.59 20.48 -5.56
CA GLU A 82 -5.27 21.26 -4.37
C GLU A 82 -6.49 21.70 -3.53
N GLU A 83 -7.65 21.07 -3.74
CA GLU A 83 -8.86 21.38 -3.00
C GLU A 83 -8.95 20.59 -1.68
N PRO A 84 -9.11 21.26 -0.52
CA PRO A 84 -9.35 20.58 0.74
C PRO A 84 -10.77 19.98 0.77
N ILE A 85 -10.83 18.70 1.10
CA ILE A 85 -12.06 17.92 1.12
C ILE A 85 -12.17 17.11 2.42
N ARG A 86 -13.41 16.84 2.82
CA ARG A 86 -13.76 15.79 3.76
C ARG A 86 -14.42 14.69 2.96
N PHE A 87 -14.02 13.45 3.17
CA PHE A 87 -14.55 12.33 2.41
C PHE A 87 -14.78 11.14 3.31
N ARG A 88 -15.68 10.25 2.86
CA ARG A 88 -15.99 9.00 3.53
C ARG A 88 -15.49 7.82 2.72
N LEU A 89 -14.80 6.92 3.39
CA LEU A 89 -14.31 5.68 2.83
C LEU A 89 -15.12 4.51 3.39
N GLU A 90 -15.59 3.63 2.53
CA GLU A 90 -16.18 2.35 2.88
C GLU A 90 -15.14 1.24 2.67
N HIS A 91 -14.75 0.57 3.75
CA HIS A 91 -13.88 -0.59 3.71
C HIS A 91 -14.70 -1.87 3.88
N ARG A 92 -14.69 -2.74 2.88
CA ARG A 92 -15.33 -4.07 2.89
C ARG A 92 -14.34 -5.13 2.50
N ALA A 93 -14.09 -6.09 3.38
CA ALA A 93 -13.18 -7.23 3.16
C ALA A 93 -11.81 -6.79 2.62
N ASP A 94 -11.68 -6.66 1.29
CA ASP A 94 -10.46 -6.32 0.55
C ASP A 94 -10.63 -5.09 -0.37
N SER A 95 -11.68 -4.29 -0.22
CA SER A 95 -11.93 -3.13 -1.08
C SER A 95 -12.19 -1.87 -0.28
N LEU A 96 -11.61 -0.77 -0.75
CA LEU A 96 -11.74 0.56 -0.16
C LEU A 96 -12.30 1.52 -1.19
N TYR A 97 -13.52 2.01 -0.94
CA TYR A 97 -14.20 2.92 -1.85
C TYR A 97 -14.45 4.26 -1.21
N LEU A 98 -14.20 5.33 -1.95
CA LEU A 98 -14.74 6.64 -1.65
C LEU A 98 -16.24 6.65 -1.97
N ILE A 99 -17.04 6.95 -0.95
CA ILE A 99 -18.52 6.89 -1.01
C ILE A 99 -19.19 8.27 -0.80
N ALA A 100 -18.45 9.27 -0.31
CA ALA A 100 -18.93 10.65 -0.21
C ALA A 100 -17.75 11.62 -0.20
N VAL A 101 -17.93 12.80 -0.79
CA VAL A 101 -16.98 13.93 -0.72
C VAL A 101 -17.75 15.22 -0.43
N GLU A 102 -17.22 15.99 0.50
CA GLU A 102 -17.67 17.33 0.86
C GLU A 102 -16.48 18.28 0.70
N ARG A 103 -16.69 19.39 0.00
CA ARG A 103 -15.68 20.44 -0.13
C ARG A 103 -15.58 21.16 1.20
N LEU A 104 -14.37 21.22 1.76
CA LEU A 104 -14.12 22.01 2.96
C LEU A 104 -13.79 23.43 2.49
N ALA A 105 -14.82 24.19 2.12
CA ALA A 105 -14.64 25.60 1.84
C ALA A 105 -14.02 26.28 3.07
N GLY A 106 -12.85 26.89 2.90
CA GLY A 106 -12.44 27.99 3.76
C GLY A 106 -13.39 29.16 3.50
N GLU A 107 -13.68 29.92 4.56
CA GLU A 107 -14.45 31.15 4.53
C GLU A 107 -14.10 32.00 3.30
N ASP A 108 -15.12 32.43 2.56
CA ASP A 108 -14.98 33.46 1.52
C ASP A 108 -14.20 34.65 2.10
N PRO A 109 -13.15 35.19 1.44
CA PRO A 109 -12.71 36.54 1.72
C PRO A 109 -13.91 37.49 1.46
N PRO A 110 -14.11 38.52 2.29
CA PRO A 110 -15.28 39.38 2.17
C PRO A 110 -15.27 40.09 0.82
N ASP A 111 -16.43 40.05 0.18
CA ASP A 111 -16.95 40.99 -0.81
C ASP A 111 -15.99 42.12 -1.22
N VAL A 112 -15.39 41.97 -2.40
CA VAL A 112 -15.04 43.12 -3.23
C VAL A 112 -15.79 42.98 -4.55
N SER A 113 -17.09 43.26 -4.47
CA SER A 113 -17.90 43.93 -5.48
C SER A 113 -17.12 44.49 -6.69
N SER A 114 -17.30 43.85 -7.84
CA SER A 114 -17.74 44.44 -9.11
C SER A 114 -17.37 43.50 -10.27
N GLU A 115 -18.36 43.11 -11.05
CA GLU A 115 -18.25 42.22 -12.22
C GLU A 115 -17.47 42.88 -13.40
N PRO A 116 -17.49 42.26 -14.60
CA PRO A 116 -16.36 41.63 -15.27
C PRO A 116 -15.75 42.53 -16.35
N GLU A 117 -14.48 42.39 -16.71
CA GLU A 117 -14.07 42.54 -18.12
C GLU A 117 -12.59 42.19 -18.39
N GLU A 118 -12.43 41.60 -19.57
CA GLU A 118 -11.22 41.50 -20.39
C GLU A 118 -9.94 40.87 -19.84
N SER A 119 -9.70 39.66 -20.36
CA SER A 119 -8.40 39.18 -20.82
C SER A 119 -7.47 40.33 -21.24
N PRO A 120 -6.24 40.32 -20.70
CA PRO A 120 -5.13 40.21 -21.61
C PRO A 120 -4.40 38.89 -21.33
N ALA A 121 -4.09 38.20 -22.43
CA ALA A 121 -3.01 37.25 -22.48
C ALA A 121 -1.73 37.92 -21.97
N VAL A 122 -1.44 37.76 -20.68
CA VAL A 122 -0.10 37.96 -20.14
C VAL A 122 0.53 36.58 -20.18
N ALA A 123 1.57 36.47 -21.01
CA ALA A 123 2.37 35.27 -21.18
C ALA A 123 2.59 34.57 -19.83
N ALA A 124 2.38 33.25 -19.83
CA ALA A 124 2.85 32.39 -18.76
C ALA A 124 4.28 32.83 -18.39
N PRO A 125 4.65 32.95 -17.10
CA PRO A 125 6.04 32.74 -16.79
C PRO A 125 6.32 31.34 -17.32
N GLU A 126 7.17 31.25 -18.34
CA GLU A 126 7.76 29.99 -18.73
C GLU A 126 8.20 29.30 -17.45
N ARG A 127 7.81 28.03 -17.32
CA ARG A 127 8.21 27.16 -16.22
C ARG A 127 9.66 27.49 -15.87
N SER A 128 9.87 28.19 -14.75
CA SER A 128 11.19 28.21 -14.16
C SER A 128 11.35 26.79 -13.67
N ASP A 129 12.20 26.05 -14.36
CA ASP A 129 12.66 24.69 -14.06
C ASP A 129 12.91 24.54 -12.55
N ALA A 130 11.86 24.24 -11.79
CA ALA A 130 12.00 23.42 -10.61
C ALA A 130 12.26 22.02 -11.16
N ALA A 131 13.53 21.80 -11.52
CA ALA A 131 14.04 20.52 -11.94
C ALA A 131 13.43 19.46 -11.04
N GLN A 132 12.60 18.59 -11.62
CA GLN A 132 12.38 17.28 -11.03
C GLN A 132 13.79 16.76 -10.71
N PRO A 133 14.08 16.37 -9.44
CA PRO A 133 15.42 15.94 -9.10
C PRO A 133 15.82 14.88 -10.11
N ASP A 134 16.86 15.19 -10.88
CA ASP A 134 17.37 14.29 -11.89
C ASP A 134 17.67 12.97 -11.16
N PRO A 135 17.10 11.82 -11.56
CA PRO A 135 17.42 10.55 -10.92
C PRO A 135 18.92 10.24 -10.94
N GLU A 136 19.72 10.92 -11.78
CA GLU A 136 21.19 10.87 -11.77
C GLU A 136 21.84 11.72 -10.66
N SER A 137 21.12 12.64 -10.01
CA SER A 137 21.65 13.60 -9.02
C SER A 137 21.53 13.14 -7.56
N VAL A 138 20.75 12.09 -7.27
CA VAL A 138 20.80 11.43 -5.96
C VAL A 138 22.01 10.51 -5.98
N ALA A 139 23.11 10.95 -5.38
CA ALA A 139 24.25 10.09 -5.15
C ALA A 139 23.79 8.85 -4.35
N PHE A 140 23.63 7.73 -5.04
CA PHE A 140 23.43 6.43 -4.42
C PHE A 140 24.73 6.08 -3.70
N ILE A 141 24.80 6.40 -2.41
CA ILE A 141 25.90 5.93 -1.57
C ILE A 141 25.53 4.51 -1.15
N PRO A 142 26.20 3.46 -1.70
CA PRO A 142 25.88 2.10 -1.33
C PRO A 142 26.33 1.86 0.12
N PHE A 143 25.38 1.88 1.04
CA PHE A 143 25.61 1.35 2.38
C PHE A 143 25.28 -0.14 2.39
N PRO A 144 26.07 -0.97 3.08
CA PRO A 144 25.75 -2.38 3.24
C PRO A 144 24.36 -2.56 3.87
N ALA A 145 23.56 -3.48 3.33
CA ALA A 145 22.32 -3.86 3.97
C ALA A 145 22.61 -4.39 5.39
N PRO A 146 21.88 -3.92 6.42
CA PRO A 146 22.06 -4.41 7.78
C PRO A 146 21.74 -5.90 7.85
N ASP A 147 22.48 -6.64 8.68
CA ASP A 147 22.13 -8.03 8.94
C ASP A 147 20.82 -8.09 9.74
N PHE A 148 20.10 -9.19 9.59
CA PHE A 148 18.89 -9.47 10.35
C PHE A 148 18.84 -10.95 10.71
N LEU A 149 18.10 -11.27 11.76
CA LEU A 149 17.75 -12.65 12.12
C LEU A 149 16.23 -12.73 12.28
N LEU A 150 15.61 -13.53 11.42
CA LEU A 150 14.18 -13.74 11.32
C LEU A 150 13.87 -15.25 11.40
N THR A 151 12.59 -15.59 11.36
CA THR A 151 12.10 -16.97 11.27
C THR A 151 11.45 -17.16 9.91
N ASP A 152 11.80 -18.21 9.18
CA ASP A 152 11.18 -18.51 7.89
C ASP A 152 9.86 -19.30 8.00
N GLN A 153 9.22 -19.55 6.86
CA GLN A 153 7.96 -20.27 6.76
C GLN A 153 8.03 -21.74 7.19
N ASP A 154 9.22 -22.30 7.36
CA ASP A 154 9.46 -23.65 7.87
C ASP A 154 9.90 -23.62 9.35
N ALA A 155 9.65 -22.49 10.02
CA ALA A 155 10.00 -22.19 11.41
C ALA A 155 11.50 -22.30 11.71
N GLN A 156 12.36 -22.08 10.71
CA GLN A 156 13.80 -22.10 10.87
C GLN A 156 14.38 -20.69 11.03
N PRO A 157 15.47 -20.51 11.79
CA PRO A 157 16.19 -19.25 11.83
C PRO A 157 16.74 -18.93 10.44
N PHE A 158 16.56 -17.68 10.02
CA PHE A 158 16.99 -17.16 8.74
C PHE A 158 17.62 -15.79 8.89
N GLY A 159 18.87 -15.65 8.47
CA GLY A 159 19.58 -14.37 8.52
C GLY A 159 20.17 -13.97 7.19
N LEU A 160 20.32 -12.67 6.95
CA LEU A 160 20.86 -12.14 5.70
C LEU A 160 22.30 -12.63 5.47
N SER A 161 23.08 -12.73 6.55
CA SER A 161 24.44 -13.28 6.54
C SER A 161 24.52 -14.72 5.98
N SER A 162 23.46 -15.53 6.08
CA SER A 162 23.43 -16.88 5.48
C SER A 162 23.40 -16.86 3.94
N LEU A 163 23.09 -15.70 3.34
CA LEU A 163 22.98 -15.53 1.89
C LEU A 163 24.21 -14.88 1.25
N ARG A 164 25.32 -14.72 1.97
CA ARG A 164 26.55 -14.14 1.41
C ARG A 164 27.02 -14.90 0.17
N GLY A 165 27.47 -14.15 -0.84
CA GLY A 165 27.91 -14.69 -2.12
C GLY A 165 26.79 -14.95 -3.14
N LYS A 166 25.53 -14.69 -2.78
CA LYS A 166 24.37 -14.79 -3.68
C LYS A 166 23.80 -13.41 -3.98
N ALA A 167 23.20 -13.25 -5.16
CA ALA A 167 22.34 -12.11 -5.43
C ALA A 167 21.00 -12.32 -4.71
N ILE A 168 20.48 -11.27 -4.09
CA ILE A 168 19.24 -11.34 -3.30
C ILE A 168 18.24 -10.37 -3.91
N LEU A 169 17.07 -10.89 -4.28
CA LEU A 169 15.92 -10.07 -4.61
C LEU A 169 14.94 -10.16 -3.44
N LEU A 170 14.66 -9.01 -2.83
CA LEU A 170 13.88 -8.90 -1.61
C LEU A 170 12.63 -8.06 -1.86
N ASP A 171 11.49 -8.49 -1.31
CA ASP A 171 10.27 -7.70 -1.23
C ASP A 171 9.65 -7.73 0.18
N PHE A 172 8.65 -6.88 0.38
CA PHE A 172 7.89 -6.78 1.62
C PHE A 172 6.41 -7.05 1.34
N ILE A 173 5.80 -7.95 2.11
CA ILE A 173 4.41 -8.39 1.93
C ILE A 173 3.69 -8.49 3.27
N PHE A 174 2.38 -8.72 3.24
CA PHE A 174 1.67 -9.35 4.35
C PHE A 174 0.50 -10.14 3.77
N THR A 175 0.08 -11.22 4.42
CA THR A 175 -0.75 -12.23 3.75
C THR A 175 -2.20 -11.80 3.47
N GLN A 176 -2.66 -10.75 4.15
CA GLN A 176 -4.01 -10.16 4.04
C GLN A 176 -4.04 -8.87 3.20
N CYS A 177 -2.98 -8.60 2.43
CA CYS A 177 -2.86 -7.37 1.65
C CYS A 177 -3.83 -7.35 0.45
N PRO A 178 -4.77 -6.39 0.38
CA PRO A 178 -5.72 -6.31 -0.73
C PRO A 178 -5.13 -5.65 -2.00
N GLY A 179 -3.99 -4.95 -1.85
CA GLY A 179 -3.41 -4.09 -2.89
C GLY A 179 -2.30 -4.77 -3.69
N PRO A 180 -1.05 -4.26 -3.66
CA PRO A 180 0.00 -4.67 -4.60
C PRO A 180 0.64 -6.05 -4.29
N CYS A 181 0.47 -6.58 -3.08
CA CYS A 181 1.22 -7.76 -2.64
C CYS A 181 0.94 -9.03 -3.46
N PRO A 182 -0.31 -9.36 -3.85
CA PRO A 182 -0.58 -10.45 -4.78
C PRO A 182 0.17 -10.29 -6.11
N MET A 183 0.22 -9.07 -6.66
CA MET A 183 0.96 -8.80 -7.90
C MET A 183 2.47 -8.98 -7.73
N LEU A 184 3.04 -8.56 -6.59
CA LEU A 184 4.45 -8.79 -6.28
C LEU A 184 4.77 -10.28 -6.16
N SER A 185 3.95 -11.04 -5.44
CA SER A 185 4.12 -12.48 -5.28
C SER A 185 3.96 -13.24 -6.61
N THR A 186 3.03 -12.82 -7.47
CA THR A 186 2.95 -13.34 -8.84
C THR A 186 4.22 -13.03 -9.64
N LYS A 187 4.75 -11.79 -9.60
CA LYS A 187 6.02 -11.44 -10.26
C LYS A 187 7.17 -12.28 -9.72
N PHE A 188 7.26 -12.52 -8.42
CA PHE A 188 8.24 -13.41 -7.81
C PHE A 188 8.09 -14.84 -8.34
N SER A 189 6.88 -15.38 -8.45
CA SER A 189 6.63 -16.69 -9.11
C SER A 189 7.19 -16.74 -10.53
N HIS A 190 6.95 -15.69 -11.34
CA HIS A 190 7.51 -15.60 -12.69
C HIS A 190 9.05 -15.60 -12.68
N VAL A 191 9.67 -14.86 -11.75
CA VAL A 191 11.13 -14.83 -11.59
C VAL A 191 11.67 -16.19 -11.18
N GLN A 192 11.02 -16.88 -10.23
CA GLN A 192 11.41 -18.23 -9.81
C GLN A 192 11.50 -19.20 -11.00
N ARG A 193 10.46 -19.22 -11.84
CA ARG A 193 10.43 -20.10 -13.02
C ARG A 193 11.52 -19.75 -14.03
N ARG A 194 11.82 -18.46 -14.22
CA ARG A 194 12.88 -18.00 -15.14
C ARG A 194 14.29 -18.29 -14.63
N LEU A 195 14.49 -18.26 -13.32
CA LEU A 195 15.80 -18.53 -12.72
C LEU A 195 16.16 -20.02 -12.77
N GLY A 196 15.19 -20.93 -12.71
CA GLY A 196 15.42 -22.37 -12.79
C GLY A 196 16.44 -22.83 -11.75
N GLU A 197 17.50 -23.51 -12.19
CA GLU A 197 18.57 -24.04 -11.33
C GLU A 197 19.40 -22.97 -10.60
N ARG A 198 19.36 -21.72 -11.07
CA ARG A 198 20.06 -20.59 -10.42
C ARG A 198 19.39 -20.17 -9.12
N LEU A 199 18.11 -20.49 -8.96
CA LEU A 199 17.35 -20.21 -7.75
C LEU A 199 17.85 -21.11 -6.61
N GLY A 200 18.29 -20.50 -5.52
CA GLY A 200 18.88 -21.22 -4.37
C GLY A 200 20.40 -21.32 -4.41
N THR A 201 21.01 -21.27 -5.59
CA THR A 201 22.46 -21.41 -5.78
C THR A 201 23.15 -20.07 -5.99
N GLN A 202 22.67 -19.28 -6.96
CA GLN A 202 23.24 -17.97 -7.33
C GLN A 202 22.33 -16.82 -6.92
N VAL A 203 21.02 -17.05 -6.95
CA VAL A 203 20.00 -16.03 -6.65
C VAL A 203 19.04 -16.55 -5.59
N MET A 204 18.74 -15.71 -4.61
CA MET A 204 17.75 -15.98 -3.57
C MET A 204 16.61 -14.97 -3.67
N LEU A 205 15.38 -15.47 -3.54
CA LEU A 205 14.20 -14.62 -3.41
C LEU A 205 13.74 -14.65 -1.95
N VAL A 206 13.53 -13.48 -1.37
CA VAL A 206 13.15 -13.32 0.03
C VAL A 206 11.97 -12.38 0.13
N SER A 207 10.88 -12.85 0.72
CA SER A 207 9.72 -12.02 1.04
C SER A 207 9.64 -11.83 2.55
N VAL A 208 9.68 -10.58 3.00
CA VAL A 208 9.64 -10.26 4.44
C VAL A 208 8.23 -9.79 4.80
N THR A 209 7.60 -10.37 5.82
CA THR A 209 6.29 -9.86 6.27
C THR A 209 6.43 -8.56 7.06
N ILE A 210 5.49 -7.64 6.84
CA ILE A 210 5.31 -6.41 7.64
C ILE A 210 4.19 -6.53 8.69
N ASP A 211 3.42 -7.63 8.73
CA ASP A 211 2.42 -7.92 9.77
C ASP A 211 2.76 -9.18 10.58
N PRO A 212 3.83 -9.12 11.40
CA PRO A 212 4.32 -10.30 12.11
C PRO A 212 3.35 -10.88 13.16
N ARG A 213 2.28 -10.13 13.50
CA ARG A 213 1.31 -10.59 14.49
C ARG A 213 0.33 -11.60 13.91
N ARG A 214 0.11 -11.58 12.60
CA ARG A 214 -0.86 -12.45 11.91
C ARG A 214 -0.18 -13.46 11.00
N ASP A 215 0.97 -13.12 10.45
CA ASP A 215 1.66 -13.89 9.41
C ASP A 215 2.55 -15.02 9.97
N THR A 216 2.01 -15.87 10.84
CA THR A 216 2.80 -16.97 11.43
C THR A 216 3.47 -17.85 10.35
N PRO A 217 4.54 -18.60 10.66
CA PRO A 217 5.22 -19.45 9.68
C PRO A 217 4.26 -20.32 8.86
N GLU A 218 3.22 -20.87 9.50
CA GLU A 218 2.17 -21.67 8.87
C GLU A 218 1.35 -20.85 7.87
N VAL A 219 0.96 -19.62 8.24
CA VAL A 219 0.20 -18.69 7.38
C VAL A 219 1.06 -18.25 6.19
N LEU A 220 2.34 -17.96 6.41
CA LEU A 220 3.28 -17.61 5.33
C LEU A 220 3.54 -18.78 4.38
N LYS A 221 3.61 -20.01 4.90
CA LYS A 221 3.74 -21.22 4.09
C LYS A 221 2.52 -21.41 3.19
N ALA A 222 1.32 -21.29 3.76
CA ALA A 222 0.07 -21.35 3.02
C ALA A 222 -0.05 -20.21 1.99
N TYR A 223 0.42 -19.01 2.32
CA TYR A 223 0.49 -17.90 1.39
C TYR A 223 1.42 -18.23 0.21
N ALA A 224 2.65 -18.67 0.49
CA ALA A 224 3.64 -18.99 -0.52
C ALA A 224 3.18 -20.10 -1.49
N GLU A 225 2.40 -21.07 -0.99
CA GLU A 225 1.84 -22.16 -1.79
C GLU A 225 0.88 -21.70 -2.88
N ARG A 226 0.22 -20.55 -2.71
CA ARG A 226 -0.65 -19.96 -3.73
C ARG A 226 0.11 -19.42 -4.95
N TYR A 227 1.43 -19.22 -4.84
CA TYR A 227 2.26 -18.55 -5.85
C TYR A 227 3.47 -19.39 -6.29
N ARG A 228 3.44 -20.72 -6.10
CA ARG A 228 4.51 -21.62 -6.57
C ARG A 228 4.49 -21.82 -8.09
#